data_AF-A0A4Y9RT76-F1
#
_entry.id   AF-A0A4Y9RT76-F1
#
_cell.length_a   1.000
_cell.length_b   1.000
_cell.length_c   1.000
_cell.angle_alpha   90.00
_cell.angle_beta   90.00
_cell.angle_gamma   90.00
#
_symmetry.space_group_name_H-M   'P 1'
#
loop_
_entity.id
_entity.type
_entity.pdbx_description
1 polymer ?
#
loop_
_entity_poly.entity_id
_entity_poly.type
_entity_poly.pdbx_seq_one_letter_code
_entity_poly.pdbx_strand_id
1 'polypeptide(L)'
;MNATLHIELTAPQSVNGKRAGYQSLWLLVRLVYARRYEAASDVVRLAELRQQFTDARTLRMFVSRAFRDFAQWGVLVGWGEDAQADPRFLNQDKRSQGPFWLPAEEAATISCEVQGRPATQAELLRFLDVKRKPEPAAAMPAVLPPDYWIALASAQQQLREGRLLASLGSGEARRDGALAGFKLAARAAGNRLQHALAALGEAQVWRRLDDLESARHTLAQLRRMLREGGADEGGYLDAMEQILSAWCAYSERDLALTEALLSAMRHAEPRASVVRHHPRIRFEWNNLMALVKRAHALGQGERSPRHAAASEA
;
A
#
# COMPACT_ATOMS: atom_id res chain seq x y z
N MET A 1 22.66 -36.67 -8.17
CA MET A 1 21.28 -37.17 -7.97
C MET A 1 20.74 -36.42 -6.76
N ASN A 2 19.99 -35.34 -6.97
CA ASN A 2 19.42 -34.60 -5.84
C ASN A 2 18.30 -35.44 -5.24
N ALA A 3 18.38 -35.72 -3.93
CA ALA A 3 17.38 -36.49 -3.23
C ALA A 3 16.05 -35.70 -3.19
N THR A 4 14.94 -36.38 -3.48
CA THR A 4 13.62 -35.77 -3.39
C THR A 4 13.29 -35.43 -1.94
N LEU A 5 12.85 -34.21 -1.68
CA LEU A 5 12.37 -33.75 -0.38
C LEU A 5 10.87 -34.06 -0.26
N HIS A 6 10.49 -34.92 0.68
CA HIS A 6 9.10 -35.30 0.91
C HIS A 6 8.49 -34.43 2.02
N ILE A 7 7.38 -33.76 1.73
CA ILE A 7 6.66 -32.87 2.64
C ILE A 7 5.28 -33.46 2.91
N GLU A 8 5.03 -33.92 4.14
CA GLU A 8 3.70 -34.37 4.57
C GLU A 8 2.91 -33.19 5.16
N LEU A 9 1.75 -32.92 4.56
CA LEU A 9 0.89 -31.78 4.89
C LEU A 9 -0.15 -32.10 5.95
N THR A 10 -0.47 -33.38 6.19
CA THR A 10 -1.37 -33.77 7.28
C THR A 10 -0.71 -33.60 8.64
N ALA A 11 -1.52 -33.33 9.66
CA ALA A 11 -1.02 -33.21 11.02
C ALA A 11 -0.64 -34.60 11.58
N PRO A 12 0.53 -34.77 12.23
CA PRO A 12 1.57 -33.76 12.40
C PRO A 12 2.40 -33.55 11.13
N GLN A 13 2.61 -32.29 10.72
CA GLN A 13 3.33 -32.01 9.48
C GLN A 13 4.80 -32.38 9.59
N SER A 14 5.37 -32.91 8.50
CA SER A 14 6.74 -33.39 8.50
C SER A 14 7.47 -33.14 7.17
N VAL A 15 8.80 -33.09 7.25
CA VAL A 15 9.73 -33.07 6.12
C VAL A 15 10.64 -34.28 6.26
N ASN A 16 10.64 -35.19 5.27
CA ASN A 16 11.32 -36.48 5.32
C ASN A 16 11.05 -37.25 6.63
N GLY A 17 9.78 -37.24 7.08
CA GLY A 17 9.35 -37.90 8.32
C GLY A 17 9.72 -37.19 9.62
N LYS A 18 10.47 -36.07 9.57
CA LYS A 18 10.79 -35.26 10.76
C LYS A 18 9.77 -34.14 10.93
N ARG A 19 9.26 -33.96 12.15
CA ARG A 19 8.28 -32.90 12.45
C ARG A 19 8.81 -31.53 12.03
N ALA A 20 7.99 -30.79 11.30
CA ALA A 20 8.33 -29.46 10.80
C ALA A 20 7.32 -28.41 11.27
N GLY A 21 7.77 -27.15 11.37
CA GLY A 21 6.91 -26.04 11.77
C GLY A 21 5.93 -25.67 10.66
N TYR A 22 4.65 -25.51 11.02
CA TYR A 22 3.59 -25.15 10.07
C TYR A 22 3.93 -23.90 9.25
N GLN A 23 4.44 -22.84 9.89
CA GLN A 23 4.71 -21.58 9.21
C GLN A 23 5.78 -21.72 8.11
N SER A 24 6.90 -22.40 8.42
CA SER A 24 7.99 -22.65 7.46
C SER A 24 7.50 -23.51 6.29
N LEU A 25 6.73 -24.56 6.59
CA LEU A 25 6.11 -25.39 5.58
C LEU A 25 5.11 -24.63 4.71
N TRP A 26 4.29 -23.77 5.31
CA TRP A 26 3.34 -22.95 4.58
C TRP A 26 4.04 -22.10 3.51
N LEU A 27 5.15 -21.43 3.87
CA LEU A 27 5.90 -20.61 2.93
C LEU A 27 6.52 -21.45 1.81
N LEU A 28 7.10 -22.60 2.13
CA LEU A 28 7.70 -23.48 1.13
C LEU A 28 6.65 -24.04 0.16
N VAL A 29 5.53 -24.53 0.68
CA VAL A 29 4.41 -25.04 -0.14
C VAL A 29 3.82 -23.93 -1.01
N ARG A 30 3.74 -22.69 -0.50
CA ARG A 30 3.28 -21.54 -1.28
C ARG A 30 4.20 -21.20 -2.44
N LEU A 31 5.52 -21.29 -2.22
CA LEU A 31 6.55 -21.10 -3.26
C LEU A 31 6.52 -22.20 -4.32
N VAL A 32 6.37 -23.46 -3.90
CA VAL A 32 6.17 -24.60 -4.81
C VAL A 32 4.91 -24.42 -5.64
N TYR A 33 3.81 -23.98 -5.00
CA TYR A 33 2.55 -23.71 -5.67
C TYR A 33 2.70 -22.59 -6.73
N ALA A 34 3.31 -21.46 -6.35
CA ALA A 34 3.58 -20.35 -7.27
C ALA A 34 4.34 -20.83 -8.51
N ARG A 35 5.44 -21.57 -8.30
CA ARG A 35 6.32 -22.04 -9.38
C ARG A 35 5.63 -23.06 -10.30
N ARG A 36 4.76 -23.93 -9.77
CA ARG A 36 4.13 -25.02 -10.55
C ARG A 36 2.86 -24.61 -11.26
N TYR A 37 2.08 -23.71 -10.67
CA TYR A 37 0.71 -23.44 -11.12
C TYR A 37 0.45 -21.97 -11.48
N GLU A 38 1.28 -21.02 -11.04
CA GLU A 38 1.07 -19.58 -11.29
C GLU A 38 2.08 -19.05 -12.33
N ALA A 39 1.82 -19.32 -13.62
CA ALA A 39 2.70 -18.93 -14.73
C ALA A 39 2.98 -17.41 -14.82
N ALA A 40 2.11 -16.57 -14.26
CA ALA A 40 2.24 -15.11 -14.28
C ALA A 40 2.91 -14.52 -13.01
N SER A 41 3.07 -15.32 -11.95
CA SER A 41 3.64 -14.87 -10.67
C SER A 41 4.41 -16.01 -10.01
N ASP A 42 5.67 -16.18 -10.41
CA ASP A 42 6.58 -17.17 -9.84
C ASP A 42 7.22 -16.73 -8.51
N VAL A 43 6.79 -15.58 -8.00
CA VAL A 43 7.26 -14.96 -6.76
C VAL A 43 6.13 -14.80 -5.75
N VAL A 44 6.46 -14.97 -4.47
CA VAL A 44 5.59 -14.71 -3.32
C VAL A 44 5.98 -13.38 -2.71
N ARG A 45 5.05 -12.41 -2.69
CA ARG A 45 5.32 -11.04 -2.22
C ARG A 45 5.14 -10.92 -0.71
N LEU A 46 5.83 -9.97 -0.10
CA LEU A 46 5.72 -9.72 1.35
C LEU A 46 4.29 -9.33 1.77
N ALA A 47 3.55 -8.61 0.92
CA ALA A 47 2.15 -8.25 1.15
C ALA A 47 1.25 -9.47 1.33
N GLU A 48 1.49 -10.53 0.55
CA GLU A 48 0.74 -11.79 0.65
C GLU A 48 1.01 -12.49 1.99
N LEU A 49 2.26 -12.50 2.45
CA LEU A 49 2.61 -13.05 3.76
C LEU A 49 2.01 -12.25 4.92
N ARG A 50 1.85 -10.93 4.77
CA ARG A 50 1.20 -10.07 5.77
C ARG A 50 -0.29 -10.35 5.89
N GLN A 51 -0.95 -10.69 4.79
CA GLN A 51 -2.36 -11.07 4.79
C GLN A 51 -2.58 -12.39 5.54
N GLN A 52 -1.66 -13.35 5.38
CA GLN A 52 -1.70 -14.61 6.11
C GLN A 52 -1.25 -14.48 7.58
N PHE A 53 -0.27 -13.62 7.86
CA PHE A 53 0.33 -13.43 9.19
C PHE A 53 0.36 -11.94 9.55
N THR A 54 -0.60 -11.51 10.37
CA THR A 54 -0.98 -10.09 10.57
C THR A 54 0.04 -9.23 11.35
N ASP A 55 1.08 -9.81 11.96
CA ASP A 55 2.06 -9.09 12.79
C ASP A 55 3.44 -8.94 12.10
N ALA A 56 3.85 -7.68 11.86
CA ALA A 56 5.08 -7.32 11.14
C ALA A 56 6.39 -7.62 11.90
N ARG A 57 6.43 -7.52 13.24
CA ARG A 57 7.63 -7.88 14.02
C ARG A 57 7.80 -9.40 14.02
N THR A 58 6.68 -10.10 14.11
CA THR A 58 6.61 -11.55 13.96
C THR A 58 6.98 -11.98 12.54
N LEU A 59 6.68 -11.20 11.50
CA LEU A 59 6.98 -11.54 10.10
C LEU A 59 8.48 -11.60 9.79
N ARG A 60 9.29 -10.63 10.22
CA ARG A 60 10.75 -10.67 10.00
C ARG A 60 11.40 -11.88 10.68
N MET A 61 10.96 -12.19 11.90
CA MET A 61 11.41 -13.37 12.65
C MET A 61 10.95 -14.66 11.99
N PHE A 62 9.69 -14.70 11.55
CA PHE A 62 9.10 -15.80 10.80
C PHE A 62 9.90 -16.11 9.54
N VAL A 63 10.16 -15.11 8.68
CA VAL A 63 10.95 -15.30 7.45
C VAL A 63 12.36 -15.79 7.80
N SER A 64 12.99 -15.21 8.82
CA SER A 64 14.33 -15.65 9.23
C SER A 64 14.36 -17.09 9.75
N ARG A 65 13.29 -17.53 10.42
CA ARG A 65 13.14 -18.91 10.89
C ARG A 65 12.85 -19.85 9.73
N ALA A 66 11.95 -19.49 8.83
CA ALA A 66 11.62 -20.30 7.65
C ALA A 66 12.87 -20.55 6.80
N PHE A 67 13.68 -19.52 6.53
CA PHE A 67 14.94 -19.68 5.78
C PHE A 67 15.99 -20.52 6.52
N ARG A 68 15.99 -20.52 7.85
CA ARG A 68 16.84 -21.44 8.63
C ARG A 68 16.37 -22.87 8.46
N ASP A 69 15.06 -23.10 8.52
CA ASP A 69 14.48 -24.44 8.32
C ASP A 69 14.72 -24.92 6.88
N PHE A 70 14.61 -24.05 5.88
CA PHE A 70 14.93 -24.38 4.47
C PHE A 70 16.39 -24.82 4.30
N ALA A 71 17.32 -24.10 4.91
CA ALA A 71 18.73 -24.48 4.90
C ALA A 71 18.95 -25.85 5.59
N GLN A 72 18.22 -26.16 6.66
CA GLN A 72 18.27 -27.47 7.31
C GLN A 72 17.68 -28.59 6.45
N TRP A 73 16.70 -28.26 5.60
CA TRP A 73 16.10 -29.18 4.64
C TRP A 73 16.89 -29.28 3.33
N GLY A 74 17.94 -28.47 3.16
CA GLY A 74 18.73 -28.42 1.94
C GLY A 74 18.04 -27.74 0.77
N VAL A 75 17.04 -26.88 1.02
CA VAL A 75 16.30 -26.15 -0.01
C VAL A 75 16.86 -24.75 -0.17
N LEU A 76 17.22 -24.38 -1.40
CA LEU A 76 17.64 -23.01 -1.73
C LEU A 76 16.43 -22.19 -2.18
N VAL A 77 16.18 -21.10 -1.44
CA VAL A 77 15.12 -20.14 -1.73
C VAL A 77 15.75 -18.77 -1.96
N GLY A 78 15.33 -18.09 -3.02
CA GLY A 78 15.79 -16.76 -3.37
C GLY A 78 14.88 -15.64 -2.85
N TRP A 79 15.42 -14.43 -2.83
CA TRP A 79 14.69 -13.21 -2.50
C TRP A 79 15.14 -12.01 -3.33
N GLY A 80 14.26 -11.02 -3.47
CA GLY A 80 14.48 -9.82 -4.28
C GLY A 80 13.85 -9.93 -5.67
N GLU A 81 13.87 -8.81 -6.40
CA GLU A 81 13.18 -8.66 -7.70
C GLU A 81 13.80 -9.49 -8.82
N ASP A 82 15.08 -9.84 -8.72
CA ASP A 82 15.77 -10.67 -9.71
C ASP A 82 15.60 -12.17 -9.37
N ALA A 83 14.60 -12.80 -9.97
CA ALA A 83 14.30 -14.22 -9.80
C ALA A 83 15.27 -15.18 -10.54
N GLN A 84 16.22 -14.63 -11.30
CA GLN A 84 17.25 -15.39 -12.03
C GLN A 84 18.62 -15.36 -11.33
N ALA A 85 18.78 -14.53 -10.30
CA ALA A 85 20.00 -14.52 -9.49
C ALA A 85 20.23 -15.88 -8.82
N ASP A 86 21.48 -16.21 -8.50
CA ASP A 86 21.77 -17.40 -7.70
C ASP A 86 21.51 -17.10 -6.21
N PRO A 87 20.63 -17.85 -5.51
CA PRO A 87 20.30 -17.62 -4.11
C PRO A 87 21.52 -17.54 -3.17
N ARG A 88 22.63 -18.19 -3.53
CA ARG A 88 23.86 -18.26 -2.71
C ARG A 88 24.59 -16.92 -2.62
N PHE A 89 24.38 -16.02 -3.57
CA PHE A 89 25.06 -14.72 -3.63
C PHE A 89 24.20 -13.54 -3.19
N LEU A 90 22.97 -13.80 -2.73
CA LEU A 90 22.06 -12.76 -2.30
C LEU A 90 22.45 -12.15 -0.94
N ASN A 91 22.27 -10.84 -0.80
CA ASN A 91 22.55 -10.14 0.46
C ASN A 91 21.55 -10.54 1.55
N GLN A 92 22.06 -11.21 2.60
CA GLN A 92 21.27 -11.74 3.72
C GLN A 92 20.52 -10.65 4.50
N ASP A 93 21.02 -9.42 4.54
CA ASP A 93 20.36 -8.29 5.24
C ASP A 93 19.02 -7.91 4.60
N LYS A 94 18.86 -8.20 3.31
CA LYS A 94 17.64 -7.92 2.54
C LYS A 94 16.65 -9.10 2.53
N ARG A 95 16.99 -10.23 3.15
CA ARG A 95 16.18 -11.45 3.12
C ARG A 95 14.75 -11.25 3.61
N SER A 96 14.51 -10.40 4.60
CA SER A 96 13.16 -10.18 5.13
C SER A 96 12.29 -9.23 4.28
N GLN A 97 12.82 -8.68 3.18
CA GLN A 97 12.12 -7.67 2.38
C GLN A 97 11.27 -8.31 1.27
N GLY A 98 11.59 -9.55 0.87
CA GLY A 98 10.97 -10.18 -0.30
C GLY A 98 11.24 -9.40 -1.60
N PRO A 99 10.53 -9.71 -2.69
CA PRO A 99 9.70 -10.92 -2.88
C PRO A 99 10.54 -12.20 -2.77
N PHE A 100 9.89 -13.36 -2.61
CA PHE A 100 10.54 -14.66 -2.43
C PHE A 100 10.25 -15.55 -3.63
N TRP A 101 11.22 -16.35 -4.04
CA TRP A 101 11.05 -17.23 -5.20
C TRP A 101 11.85 -18.51 -5.03
N LEU A 102 11.40 -19.57 -5.70
CA LEU A 102 12.02 -20.89 -5.65
C LEU A 102 12.60 -21.21 -7.03
N PRO A 103 13.90 -21.56 -7.17
CA PRO A 103 14.47 -22.04 -8.42
C PRO A 103 13.68 -23.23 -8.99
N ALA A 104 13.63 -23.35 -10.32
CA ALA A 104 12.90 -24.45 -10.97
C ALA A 104 13.47 -25.83 -10.59
N GLU A 105 14.80 -25.93 -10.49
CA GLU A 105 15.50 -27.17 -10.09
C GLU A 105 15.12 -27.60 -8.66
N GLU A 106 15.09 -26.65 -7.73
CA GLU A 106 14.66 -26.88 -6.34
C GLU A 106 13.19 -27.33 -6.29
N ALA A 107 12.32 -26.65 -7.03
CA ALA A 107 10.90 -26.99 -7.10
C ALA A 107 10.64 -28.39 -7.68
N ALA A 108 11.49 -28.87 -8.59
CA ALA A 108 11.40 -30.22 -9.16
C ALA A 108 11.75 -31.31 -8.14
N THR A 109 12.59 -31.01 -7.16
CA THR A 109 13.01 -31.95 -6.12
C THR A 109 12.07 -32.06 -4.92
N ILE A 110 11.02 -31.22 -4.83
CA ILE A 110 10.10 -31.22 -3.69
C ILE A 110 8.82 -32.00 -4.01
N SER A 111 8.49 -33.02 -3.22
CA SER A 111 7.21 -33.75 -3.30
C SER A 111 6.32 -33.37 -2.12
N CYS A 112 5.17 -32.76 -2.39
CA CYS A 112 4.15 -32.52 -1.37
C CYS A 112 3.19 -33.70 -1.31
N GLU A 113 2.91 -34.19 -0.12
CA GLU A 113 2.11 -35.39 0.15
C GLU A 113 1.00 -35.10 1.17
N VAL A 114 -0.11 -35.82 1.01
CA VAL A 114 -1.24 -35.81 1.93
C VAL A 114 -1.54 -37.27 2.25
N GLN A 115 -1.28 -37.70 3.49
CA GLN A 115 -1.42 -39.11 3.90
C GLN A 115 -0.56 -40.05 3.04
N GLY A 116 0.69 -39.66 2.76
CA GLY A 116 1.66 -40.46 2.01
C GLY A 116 1.40 -40.61 0.50
N ARG A 117 0.39 -39.91 -0.06
CA ARG A 117 0.18 -39.82 -1.51
C ARG A 117 0.49 -38.43 -2.03
N PRO A 118 0.90 -38.28 -3.30
CA PRO A 118 1.09 -36.96 -3.91
C PRO A 118 -0.13 -36.06 -3.71
N ALA A 119 0.11 -34.85 -3.20
CA ALA A 119 -0.91 -33.87 -2.94
C ALA A 119 -1.47 -33.33 -4.27
N THR A 120 -2.79 -33.26 -4.37
CA THR A 120 -3.47 -32.61 -5.50
C THR A 120 -3.38 -31.09 -5.38
N GLN A 121 -3.54 -30.37 -6.49
CA GLN A 121 -3.56 -28.90 -6.48
C GLN A 121 -4.62 -28.33 -5.52
N ALA A 122 -5.80 -28.97 -5.45
CA ALA A 122 -6.87 -28.57 -4.54
C ALA A 122 -6.49 -28.73 -3.06
N GLU A 123 -5.68 -29.73 -2.74
CA GLU A 123 -5.21 -29.97 -1.38
C GLU A 123 -4.11 -29.03 -0.96
N LEU A 124 -3.21 -28.67 -1.87
CA LEU A 124 -2.23 -27.61 -1.65
C LEU A 124 -2.94 -26.29 -1.32
N LEU A 125 -3.95 -25.92 -2.12
CA LEU A 125 -4.76 -24.73 -1.84
C LEU A 125 -5.46 -24.78 -0.48
N ARG A 126 -6.03 -25.94 -0.13
CA ARG A 126 -6.69 -26.14 1.16
C ARG A 126 -5.70 -26.03 2.33
N PHE A 127 -4.51 -26.60 2.20
CA PHE A 127 -3.46 -26.49 3.21
C PHE A 127 -2.98 -25.05 3.41
N LEU A 128 -2.88 -24.31 2.31
CA LEU A 128 -2.47 -22.91 2.34
C LEU A 128 -3.54 -21.98 2.92
N ASP A 129 -4.77 -22.45 3.12
CA ASP A 129 -5.94 -21.62 3.46
C ASP A 129 -6.08 -20.39 2.54
N VAL A 130 -5.53 -20.50 1.32
CA VAL A 130 -5.74 -19.52 0.26
C VAL A 130 -7.17 -19.78 -0.16
N LYS A 131 -8.12 -19.01 0.40
CA LYS A 131 -9.45 -18.85 -0.20
C LYS A 131 -9.17 -18.58 -1.66
N ARG A 132 -9.50 -19.54 -2.53
CA ARG A 132 -9.39 -19.37 -3.98
C ARG A 132 -10.13 -18.06 -4.25
N LYS A 133 -9.37 -16.98 -4.47
CA LYS A 133 -9.93 -15.83 -5.17
C LYS A 133 -10.46 -16.50 -6.44
N PRO A 134 -11.78 -16.44 -6.70
CA PRO A 134 -12.37 -17.20 -7.78
C PRO A 134 -11.44 -17.02 -8.96
N GLU A 135 -10.96 -18.13 -9.52
CA GLU A 135 -10.23 -18.09 -10.77
C GLU A 135 -11.06 -17.15 -11.65
N PRO A 136 -10.50 -16.03 -12.14
CA PRO A 136 -11.09 -15.51 -13.34
C PRO A 136 -11.02 -16.71 -14.27
N ALA A 137 -12.20 -17.24 -14.64
CA ALA A 137 -12.29 -18.05 -15.83
C ALA A 137 -11.43 -17.38 -16.89
N ALA A 138 -10.92 -18.13 -17.85
CA ALA A 138 -10.35 -17.57 -19.06
C ALA A 138 -11.42 -16.78 -19.87
N ALA A 139 -12.14 -15.85 -19.26
CA ALA A 139 -12.36 -14.56 -19.84
C ALA A 139 -10.98 -14.05 -20.25
N MET A 140 -10.81 -13.81 -21.56
CA MET A 140 -9.99 -12.69 -22.02
C MET A 140 -9.97 -11.62 -20.95
N PRO A 141 -8.82 -11.02 -20.58
CA PRO A 141 -8.74 -10.06 -19.49
C PRO A 141 -9.97 -9.18 -19.62
N ALA A 142 -10.94 -9.35 -18.71
CA ALA A 142 -12.11 -8.53 -18.75
C ALA A 142 -11.50 -7.17 -18.58
N VAL A 143 -11.50 -6.39 -19.67
CA VAL A 143 -10.95 -5.05 -19.69
C VAL A 143 -11.60 -4.42 -18.48
N LEU A 144 -10.82 -4.25 -17.39
CA LEU A 144 -11.29 -3.62 -16.16
C LEU A 144 -12.08 -2.43 -16.66
N PRO A 145 -13.38 -2.27 -16.34
CA PRO A 145 -14.21 -1.25 -16.96
C PRO A 145 -13.40 0.05 -16.97
N PRO A 146 -12.91 0.47 -18.16
CA PRO A 146 -11.79 1.40 -18.20
C PRO A 146 -12.24 2.75 -17.68
N ASP A 147 -13.56 2.95 -17.65
CA ASP A 147 -14.35 4.01 -17.06
C ASP A 147 -13.78 4.55 -15.75
N TYR A 148 -13.40 3.71 -14.77
CA TYR A 148 -12.82 4.21 -13.52
C TYR A 148 -11.49 4.91 -13.77
N TRP A 149 -10.56 4.23 -14.45
CA TRP A 149 -9.20 4.72 -14.67
C TRP A 149 -9.19 5.90 -15.65
N ILE A 150 -10.04 5.87 -16.68
CA ILE A 150 -10.25 6.96 -17.62
C ILE A 150 -10.81 8.18 -16.89
N ALA A 151 -11.84 8.01 -16.05
CA ALA A 151 -12.42 9.11 -15.28
C ALA A 151 -11.41 9.69 -14.28
N LEU A 152 -10.68 8.83 -13.55
CA LEU A 152 -9.67 9.26 -12.58
C LEU A 152 -8.51 9.99 -13.25
N ALA A 153 -7.95 9.44 -14.34
CA ALA A 153 -6.83 10.06 -15.06
C ALA A 153 -7.23 11.40 -15.69
N SER A 154 -8.41 11.45 -16.31
CA SER A 154 -8.97 12.69 -16.87
C SER A 154 -9.18 13.75 -15.79
N ALA A 155 -9.74 13.37 -14.63
CA ALA A 155 -9.95 14.27 -13.50
C ALA A 155 -8.62 14.79 -12.91
N GLN A 156 -7.60 13.92 -12.79
CA GLN A 156 -6.27 14.33 -12.34
C GLN A 156 -5.60 15.30 -13.31
N GLN A 157 -5.76 15.08 -14.61
CA GLN A 157 -5.23 15.98 -15.63
C GLN A 157 -5.92 17.35 -15.56
N GLN A 158 -7.25 17.38 -15.52
CA GLN A 158 -8.04 18.60 -15.34
C GLN A 158 -7.66 19.34 -14.04
N LEU A 159 -7.42 18.62 -12.94
CA LEU A 159 -6.94 19.20 -11.69
C LEU A 159 -5.56 19.86 -11.85
N ARG A 160 -4.62 19.22 -12.55
CA ARG A 160 -3.29 19.80 -12.81
C ARG A 160 -3.36 21.06 -13.66
N GLU A 161 -4.26 21.09 -14.63
CA GLU A 161 -4.51 22.23 -15.52
C GLU A 161 -5.36 23.34 -14.87
N GLY A 162 -5.84 23.14 -13.64
CA GLY A 162 -6.69 24.10 -12.94
C GLY A 162 -8.15 24.15 -13.42
N ARG A 163 -8.59 23.18 -14.23
CA ARG A 163 -9.99 23.03 -14.67
C ARG A 163 -10.82 22.35 -13.59
N LEU A 164 -11.11 23.08 -12.52
CA LEU A 164 -11.75 22.54 -11.31
C LEU A 164 -13.24 22.23 -11.49
N LEU A 165 -13.98 23.18 -12.07
CA LEU A 165 -15.43 23.09 -12.33
C LEU A 165 -15.70 23.01 -13.83
N ALA A 166 -16.88 22.50 -14.17
CA ALA A 166 -17.34 22.48 -15.56
C ALA A 166 -17.57 23.90 -16.07
N SER A 167 -17.00 24.21 -17.24
CA SER A 167 -17.27 25.47 -17.93
C SER A 167 -18.68 25.48 -18.51
N LEU A 168 -19.42 26.58 -18.33
CA LEU A 168 -20.73 26.81 -18.93
C LEU A 168 -20.57 27.30 -20.38
N GLY A 169 -19.93 26.50 -21.23
CA GLY A 169 -19.88 26.76 -22.68
C GLY A 169 -21.12 26.21 -23.38
N SER A 170 -21.71 26.98 -24.28
CA SER A 170 -22.86 26.60 -25.11
C SER A 170 -22.42 25.67 -26.25
N GLY A 171 -22.30 24.38 -25.97
CA GLY A 171 -22.01 23.35 -26.97
C GLY A 171 -21.95 21.97 -26.31
N GLU A 172 -22.58 20.97 -26.92
CA GLU A 172 -23.09 19.70 -26.35
C GLU A 172 -22.09 18.72 -25.68
N ALA A 173 -20.88 19.13 -25.28
CA ALA A 173 -19.99 18.34 -24.42
C ALA A 173 -20.01 18.85 -22.96
N ARG A 174 -21.21 18.88 -22.35
CA ARG A 174 -21.39 19.32 -20.97
C ARG A 174 -20.93 18.21 -20.00
N ARG A 175 -19.65 18.21 -19.58
CA ARG A 175 -19.15 17.52 -18.35
C ARG A 175 -17.66 17.71 -17.98
N ASP A 176 -16.97 18.75 -18.47
CA ASP A 176 -15.51 18.82 -18.26
C ASP A 176 -15.09 19.67 -17.06
N GLY A 177 -14.84 19.01 -15.93
CA GLY A 177 -14.18 19.62 -14.77
C GLY A 177 -13.72 18.55 -13.78
N ALA A 178 -12.60 18.79 -13.11
CA ALA A 178 -11.96 17.81 -12.23
C ALA A 178 -12.92 17.27 -11.16
N LEU A 179 -13.78 18.12 -10.59
CA LEU A 179 -14.78 17.70 -9.62
C LEU A 179 -15.77 16.67 -10.20
N ALA A 180 -16.31 16.95 -11.38
CA ALA A 180 -17.25 16.06 -12.05
C ALA A 180 -16.57 14.74 -12.42
N GLY A 181 -15.31 14.80 -12.86
CA GLY A 181 -14.49 13.63 -13.15
C GLY A 181 -14.23 12.75 -11.91
N PHE A 182 -13.90 13.34 -10.76
CA PHE A 182 -13.73 12.56 -9.52
C PHE A 182 -15.03 11.97 -9.02
N LYS A 183 -16.17 12.67 -9.15
CA LYS A 183 -17.50 12.09 -8.85
C LYS A 183 -17.87 10.96 -9.80
N LEU A 184 -17.50 11.05 -11.07
CA LEU A 184 -17.67 9.96 -12.04
C LEU A 184 -16.80 8.75 -11.66
N ALA A 185 -15.53 8.98 -11.32
CA ALA A 185 -14.63 7.93 -10.82
C ALA A 185 -15.18 7.27 -9.55
N ALA A 186 -15.75 8.05 -8.62
CA ALA A 186 -16.37 7.50 -7.42
C ALA A 186 -17.56 6.58 -7.71
N ARG A 187 -18.36 6.88 -8.75
CA ARG A 187 -19.48 6.01 -9.18
C ARG A 187 -19.00 4.74 -9.90
N ALA A 188 -17.89 4.83 -10.60
CA ALA A 188 -17.27 3.70 -11.31
C ALA A 188 -16.34 2.86 -10.43
N ALA A 189 -16.12 3.23 -9.16
CA ALA A 189 -15.24 2.52 -8.26
C ALA A 189 -15.80 1.13 -7.90
N GLY A 190 -15.01 0.10 -8.13
CA GLY A 190 -15.33 -1.30 -7.81
C GLY A 190 -14.74 -1.79 -6.48
N ASN A 191 -13.95 -0.96 -5.79
CA ASN A 191 -13.38 -1.31 -4.48
C ASN A 191 -13.12 -0.07 -3.59
N ARG A 192 -12.83 -0.32 -2.31
CA ARG A 192 -12.61 0.72 -1.30
C ARG A 192 -11.42 1.64 -1.62
N LEU A 193 -10.32 1.08 -2.15
CA LEU A 193 -9.15 1.85 -2.54
C LEU A 193 -9.50 2.86 -3.65
N GLN A 194 -10.29 2.43 -4.63
CA GLN A 194 -10.75 3.26 -5.73
C GLN A 194 -11.67 4.40 -5.26
N HIS A 195 -12.57 4.11 -4.30
CA HIS A 195 -13.37 5.15 -3.65
C HIS A 195 -12.50 6.15 -2.86
N ALA A 196 -11.50 5.66 -2.12
CA ALA A 196 -10.59 6.51 -1.35
C ALA A 196 -9.77 7.44 -2.27
N LEU A 197 -9.27 6.94 -3.39
CA LEU A 197 -8.54 7.73 -4.40
C LEU A 197 -9.43 8.80 -5.04
N ALA A 198 -10.69 8.47 -5.36
CA ALA A 198 -11.64 9.43 -5.91
C ALA A 198 -11.99 10.52 -4.89
N ALA A 199 -12.26 10.15 -3.63
CA ALA A 199 -12.53 11.09 -2.55
C ALA A 199 -11.33 12.01 -2.25
N LEU A 200 -10.10 11.47 -2.30
CA LEU A 200 -8.88 12.27 -2.14
C LEU A 200 -8.74 13.32 -3.26
N GLY A 201 -9.11 12.97 -4.49
CA GLY A 201 -9.15 13.90 -5.62
C GLY A 201 -10.21 14.98 -5.44
N GLU A 202 -11.43 14.58 -5.03
CA GLU A 202 -12.53 15.51 -4.74
C GLU A 202 -12.14 16.52 -3.64
N ALA A 203 -11.55 16.06 -2.53
CA ALA A 203 -11.06 16.94 -1.48
C ALA A 203 -10.00 17.95 -1.97
N GLN A 204 -9.10 17.54 -2.87
CA GLN A 204 -8.13 18.45 -3.49
C GLN A 204 -8.81 19.53 -4.33
N VAL A 205 -9.87 19.19 -5.05
CA VAL A 205 -10.64 20.15 -5.83
C VAL A 205 -11.36 21.14 -4.91
N TRP A 206 -12.06 20.66 -3.89
CA TRP A 206 -12.76 21.53 -2.94
C TRP A 206 -11.82 22.51 -2.24
N ARG A 207 -10.66 22.04 -1.79
CA ARG A 207 -9.64 22.90 -1.21
C ARG A 207 -9.14 23.98 -2.18
N ARG A 208 -8.97 23.65 -3.47
CA ARG A 208 -8.55 24.64 -4.48
C ARG A 208 -9.65 25.63 -4.85
N LEU A 209 -10.91 25.26 -4.66
CA LEU A 209 -12.07 26.14 -4.78
C LEU A 209 -12.31 27.00 -3.53
N ASP A 210 -11.52 26.80 -2.47
CA ASP A 210 -11.69 27.42 -1.15
C ASP A 210 -13.05 27.07 -0.48
N ASP A 211 -13.70 25.99 -0.93
CA ASP A 211 -14.87 25.40 -0.26
C ASP A 211 -14.38 24.44 0.83
N LEU A 212 -14.00 25.01 1.96
CA LEU A 212 -13.42 24.28 3.09
C LEU A 212 -14.44 23.36 3.78
N GLU A 213 -15.72 23.70 3.74
CA GLU A 213 -16.79 22.85 4.30
C GLU A 213 -16.91 21.54 3.52
N SER A 214 -17.03 21.64 2.20
CA SER A 214 -17.05 20.47 1.31
C SER A 214 -15.75 19.68 1.41
N ALA A 215 -14.60 20.35 1.49
CA ALA A 215 -13.30 19.69 1.65
C ALA A 215 -13.26 18.87 2.95
N ARG A 216 -13.65 19.44 4.10
CA ARG A 216 -13.69 18.72 5.39
C ARG A 216 -14.68 17.57 5.38
N HIS A 217 -15.86 17.77 4.77
CA HIS A 217 -16.85 16.70 4.66
C HIS A 217 -16.28 15.51 3.88
N THR A 218 -15.67 15.75 2.72
CA THR A 218 -15.02 14.70 1.93
C THR A 218 -13.84 14.06 2.67
N LEU A 219 -13.04 14.83 3.40
CA LEU A 219 -11.93 14.29 4.21
C LEU A 219 -12.43 13.43 5.37
N ALA A 220 -13.54 13.80 6.02
CA ALA A 220 -14.14 12.99 7.07
C ALA A 220 -14.66 11.64 6.52
N GLN A 221 -15.27 11.65 5.33
CA GLN A 221 -15.65 10.43 4.63
C GLN A 221 -14.42 9.58 4.27
N LEU A 222 -13.37 10.19 3.73
CA LEU A 222 -12.11 9.52 3.41
C LEU A 222 -11.50 8.85 4.66
N ARG A 223 -11.39 9.59 5.76
CA ARG A 223 -10.86 9.07 7.02
C ARG A 223 -11.68 7.89 7.55
N ARG A 224 -13.00 7.94 7.40
CA ARG A 224 -13.88 6.81 7.75
C ARG A 224 -13.56 5.58 6.88
N MET A 225 -13.45 5.74 5.57
CA MET A 225 -13.09 4.65 4.65
C MET A 225 -11.71 4.04 4.98
N LEU A 226 -10.73 4.87 5.32
CA LEU A 226 -9.39 4.40 5.69
C LEU A 226 -9.38 3.62 7.01
N ARG A 227 -10.20 4.01 7.99
CA ARG A 227 -10.34 3.26 9.26
C ARG A 227 -11.04 1.91 9.06
N GLU A 228 -12.09 1.88 8.24
CA GLU A 228 -12.87 0.66 7.96
C GLU A 228 -12.13 -0.31 7.01
N GLY A 229 -11.18 0.20 6.21
CA GLY A 229 -10.39 -0.56 5.24
C GLY A 229 -9.20 -1.32 5.83
N GLY A 230 -8.83 -1.06 7.09
CA GLY A 230 -7.50 -1.41 7.61
C GLY A 230 -6.43 -0.45 7.08
N ALA A 231 -5.29 -0.36 7.76
CA ALA A 231 -4.23 0.57 7.37
C ALA A 231 -3.77 0.28 5.93
N ASP A 232 -3.85 1.29 5.05
CA ASP A 232 -3.22 1.29 3.72
C ASP A 232 -1.75 0.84 3.88
N GLU A 233 -1.37 -0.29 3.28
CA GLU A 233 -0.03 -0.90 3.47
C GLU A 233 1.10 0.10 3.17
N GLY A 234 0.84 1.12 2.33
CA GLY A 234 1.78 2.17 1.97
C GLY A 234 1.70 3.46 2.77
N GLY A 235 0.68 3.68 3.62
CA GLY A 235 0.49 4.91 4.41
C GLY A 235 0.29 6.21 3.61
N TYR A 236 0.23 6.13 2.29
CA TYR A 236 0.17 7.30 1.41
C TYR A 236 -1.18 8.01 1.51
N LEU A 237 -2.29 7.26 1.48
CA LEU A 237 -3.62 7.86 1.56
C LEU A 237 -3.86 8.52 2.91
N ASP A 238 -3.41 7.89 3.99
CA ASP A 238 -3.48 8.44 5.35
C ASP A 238 -2.63 9.73 5.48
N ALA A 239 -1.42 9.74 4.91
CA ALA A 239 -0.58 10.93 4.90
C ALA A 239 -1.15 12.07 4.04
N MET A 240 -1.71 11.78 2.87
CA MET A 240 -2.33 12.79 2.01
C MET A 240 -3.61 13.36 2.63
N GLU A 241 -4.44 12.52 3.27
CA GLU A 241 -5.62 12.98 4.03
C GLU A 241 -5.20 13.98 5.12
N GLN A 242 -4.21 13.60 5.94
CA GLN A 242 -3.66 14.44 6.99
C GLN A 242 -3.06 15.76 6.46
N ILE A 243 -2.36 15.72 5.32
CA ILE A 243 -1.84 16.92 4.64
C ILE A 243 -2.96 17.85 4.20
N LEU A 244 -4.01 17.31 3.58
CA LEU A 244 -5.15 18.12 3.12
C LEU A 244 -5.94 18.70 4.30
N SER A 245 -6.11 17.94 5.38
CA SER A 245 -6.66 18.44 6.64
C SER A 245 -5.82 19.59 7.21
N ALA A 246 -4.49 19.47 7.19
CA ALA A 246 -3.59 20.54 7.63
C ALA A 246 -3.68 21.79 6.74
N TRP A 247 -3.80 21.61 5.42
CA TRP A 247 -4.04 22.73 4.50
C TRP A 247 -5.37 23.42 4.76
N CYS A 248 -6.45 22.68 5.06
CA CYS A 248 -7.74 23.29 5.41
C CYS A 248 -7.62 24.13 6.69
N ALA A 249 -6.99 23.60 7.74
CA ALA A 249 -6.72 24.35 8.97
C ALA A 249 -5.88 25.62 8.71
N TYR A 250 -4.90 25.52 7.81
CA TYR A 250 -4.06 26.67 7.44
C TYR A 250 -4.86 27.75 6.70
N SER A 251 -5.75 27.36 5.78
CA SER A 251 -6.67 28.30 5.10
C SER A 251 -7.56 29.05 6.09
N GLU A 252 -7.98 28.40 7.18
CA GLU A 252 -8.77 29.01 8.26
C GLU A 252 -7.92 29.82 9.26
N ARG A 253 -6.61 29.95 9.01
CA ARG A 253 -5.64 30.61 9.90
C ARG A 253 -5.46 29.92 11.26
N ASP A 254 -5.86 28.65 11.40
CA ASP A 254 -5.59 27.85 12.59
C ASP A 254 -4.17 27.23 12.51
N LEU A 255 -3.17 28.07 12.75
CA LEU A 255 -1.76 27.66 12.70
C LEU A 255 -1.43 26.57 13.73
N ALA A 256 -2.08 26.61 14.90
CA ALA A 256 -1.86 25.65 15.97
C ALA A 256 -2.31 24.24 15.55
N LEU A 257 -3.51 24.13 14.95
CA LEU A 257 -3.98 22.88 14.41
C LEU A 257 -3.14 22.41 13.22
N THR A 258 -2.76 23.31 12.30
CA THR A 258 -1.87 22.95 11.18
C THR A 258 -0.56 22.35 11.69
N GLU A 259 0.10 22.98 12.66
CA GLU A 259 1.36 22.50 13.21
C GLU A 259 1.19 21.16 13.94
N ALA A 260 0.13 21.01 14.76
CA ALA A 260 -0.18 19.76 15.44
C ALA A 260 -0.39 18.61 14.45
N LEU A 261 -1.16 18.83 13.38
CA LEU A 261 -1.42 17.84 12.35
C LEU A 261 -0.14 17.42 11.62
N LEU A 262 0.72 18.37 11.26
CA LEU A 262 1.99 18.11 10.56
C LEU A 262 3.04 17.45 11.47
N SER A 263 3.10 17.84 12.74
CA SER A 263 4.00 17.24 13.72
C SER A 263 3.64 15.77 13.96
N ALA A 264 2.35 15.48 14.16
CA ALA A 264 1.85 14.11 14.35
C ALA A 264 2.27 13.16 13.22
N MET A 265 2.35 13.64 11.97
CA MET A 265 2.78 12.83 10.83
C MET A 265 4.22 12.30 10.96
N ARG A 266 5.12 13.00 11.64
CA ARG A 266 6.51 12.55 11.80
C ARG A 266 6.70 11.51 12.89
N HIS A 267 5.71 11.34 13.77
CA HIS A 267 5.82 10.53 14.98
C HIS A 267 4.97 9.25 14.94
N ALA A 268 3.95 9.18 14.08
CA ALA A 268 3.08 8.02 13.96
C ALA A 268 3.32 7.26 12.65
N GLU A 269 3.62 5.96 12.74
CA GLU A 269 3.57 5.08 11.57
C GLU A 269 2.11 4.77 11.17
N PRO A 270 1.80 4.59 9.88
CA PRO A 270 2.72 4.52 8.73
C PRO A 270 3.12 5.88 8.13
N ARG A 271 2.57 7.00 8.65
CA ARG A 271 2.79 8.35 8.13
C ARG A 271 4.25 8.80 8.22
N ALA A 272 4.94 8.42 9.29
CA ALA A 272 6.34 8.79 9.49
C ALA A 272 7.25 8.25 8.39
N SER A 273 7.01 7.00 7.93
CA SER A 273 7.75 6.42 6.80
C SER A 273 7.55 7.20 5.49
N VAL A 274 6.31 7.51 5.12
CA VAL A 274 6.05 8.23 3.85
C VAL A 274 6.51 9.68 3.88
N VAL A 275 6.49 10.35 5.04
CA VAL A 275 7.10 11.69 5.16
C VAL A 275 8.61 11.64 4.89
N ARG A 276 9.30 10.57 5.30
CA ARG A 276 10.74 10.41 5.06
C ARG A 276 11.05 10.08 3.60
N HIS A 277 10.29 9.17 3.00
CA HIS A 277 10.69 8.50 1.75
C HIS A 277 9.86 8.87 0.52
N HIS A 278 8.60 9.28 0.66
CA HIS A 278 7.74 9.55 -0.49
C HIS A 278 7.91 11.00 -0.99
N PRO A 279 8.39 11.24 -2.23
CA PRO A 279 8.75 12.58 -2.72
C PRO A 279 7.61 13.60 -2.62
N ARG A 280 6.39 13.22 -3.06
CA ARG A 280 5.22 14.10 -3.01
C ARG A 280 4.81 14.49 -1.58
N ILE A 281 4.68 13.51 -0.67
CA ILE A 281 4.34 13.77 0.75
C ILE A 281 5.39 14.68 1.37
N ARG A 282 6.67 14.38 1.16
CA ARG A 282 7.77 15.17 1.71
C ARG A 282 7.75 16.61 1.18
N PHE A 283 7.43 16.80 -0.09
CA PHE A 283 7.28 18.13 -0.68
C PHE A 283 6.14 18.92 -0.03
N GLU A 284 4.94 18.34 0.00
CA GLU A 284 3.74 18.97 0.58
C GLU A 284 3.93 19.31 2.07
N TRP A 285 4.51 18.38 2.84
CA TRP A 285 4.80 18.58 4.26
C TRP A 285 5.78 19.73 4.48
N ASN A 286 6.90 19.76 3.73
CA ASN A 286 7.89 20.84 3.87
C ASN A 286 7.32 22.19 3.42
N ASN A 287 6.51 22.20 2.36
CA ASN A 287 5.85 23.41 1.86
C ASN A 287 4.94 24.02 2.95
N LEU A 288 4.02 23.22 3.49
CA LEU A 288 3.09 23.72 4.51
C LEU A 288 3.80 24.09 5.81
N MET A 289 4.82 23.33 6.22
CA MET A 289 5.64 23.66 7.40
C MET A 289 6.41 24.97 7.21
N ALA A 290 6.91 25.25 6.00
CA ALA A 290 7.57 26.52 5.69
C ALA A 290 6.58 27.70 5.76
N LEU A 291 5.34 27.51 5.29
CA LEU A 291 4.28 28.52 5.42
C LEU A 291 3.92 28.81 6.87
N VAL A 292 3.79 27.78 7.72
CA VAL A 292 3.56 27.94 9.16
C VAL A 292 4.71 28.73 9.82
N LYS A 293 5.96 28.35 9.56
CA LYS A 293 7.13 29.06 10.09
C LYS A 293 7.19 30.52 9.65
N ARG A 294 6.87 30.78 8.37
CA ARG A 294 6.77 32.15 7.84
C ARG A 294 5.67 32.94 8.56
N ALA A 295 4.49 32.35 8.76
CA ALA A 295 3.39 33.01 9.46
C ALA A 295 3.77 33.37 10.90
N HIS A 296 4.47 32.49 11.62
CA HIS A 296 5.01 32.80 12.95
C HIS A 296 6.02 33.95 12.92
N ALA A 297 6.96 33.94 11.98
CA ALA A 297 7.96 35.00 11.87
C ALA A 297 7.31 36.37 11.59
N LEU A 298 6.28 36.41 10.74
CA LEU A 298 5.53 37.64 10.46
C LEU A 298 4.70 38.10 11.67
N GLY A 299 4.01 37.19 12.37
CA GLY A 299 3.26 37.52 13.59
C GLY A 299 4.15 37.94 14.78
N GLN A 300 5.41 37.48 14.82
CA GLN A 300 6.42 37.96 15.76
C GLN A 300 6.99 39.33 15.35
N GLY A 301 7.05 39.62 14.05
CA GLY A 301 7.45 40.92 13.50
C GLY A 301 6.45 42.05 13.79
N GLU A 302 5.14 41.77 13.75
CA GLU A 302 4.09 42.71 14.14
C GLU A 302 4.08 43.01 15.65
N ARG A 303 4.57 42.09 16.49
CA ARG A 303 4.75 42.28 17.94
C ARG A 303 6.12 42.86 18.32
N SER A 304 6.99 43.17 17.35
CA SER A 304 8.30 43.78 17.61
C SER A 304 8.16 45.28 17.94
N PRO A 305 8.97 45.84 18.85
CA PRO A 305 8.64 47.03 19.66
C PRO A 305 8.83 48.37 18.94
N ARG A 306 8.32 48.52 17.72
CA ARG A 306 8.25 49.85 17.07
C ARG A 306 7.05 50.69 17.52
N HIS A 307 6.08 50.09 18.21
CA HIS A 307 4.93 50.79 18.79
C HIS A 307 5.05 51.10 20.29
N ALA A 308 6.11 50.63 20.97
CA ALA A 308 6.37 50.98 22.37
C ALA A 308 7.03 52.37 22.53
N ALA A 309 7.56 52.96 21.45
CA ALA A 309 8.22 54.26 21.49
C ALA A 309 7.27 55.47 21.29
N ALA A 310 5.95 55.25 21.27
CA ALA A 310 4.95 56.31 21.06
C ALA A 310 4.02 56.56 22.26
N SER A 311 4.33 56.00 23.45
CA SER A 311 3.58 56.28 24.69
C SER A 311 4.42 56.91 25.81
N GLU A 312 5.60 57.46 25.49
CA GLU A 312 6.43 58.24 26.43
C GLU A 312 6.87 59.58 25.81
N ALA A 313 5.90 60.36 25.33
CA ALA A 313 6.08 61.78 25.00
C ALA A 313 4.98 62.61 25.66
#